data_AF-A0A3C0AB31-F1
#
_entry.id   AF-A0A3C0AB31-F1
#
_cell.length_a   1.000
_cell.length_b   1.000
_cell.length_c   1.000
_cell.angle_alpha   90.00
_cell.angle_beta   90.00
_cell.angle_gamma   90.00
#
_symmetry.space_group_name_H-M   'P 1'
#
loop_
_entity.id
_entity.type
_entity.pdbx_description
1 polymer ?
#
loop_
_entity_poly.entity_id
_entity_poly.type
_entity_poly.pdbx_seq_one_letter_code
_entity_poly.pdbx_strand_id
1 'polypeptide(L)'
;MSQPFHPTIIRNGKTYKAKTWSIRYPDAKGIRQQENGFTTRDEAAIRLRDAKREVNEERAGIRTPRIIQNEKPLSEHLDDFQKSLEDREISPAQVMLVT
;
A
#
# COMPACT_ATOMS: atom_id res chain seq x y z
N MET A 1 4.36 -0.27 15.23
CA MET A 1 5.33 -1.35 14.95
C MET A 1 4.57 -2.47 14.26
N SER A 2 4.71 -2.62 12.92
CA SER A 2 4.04 -3.69 12.18
C SER A 2 4.85 -4.99 12.33
N GLN A 3 4.21 -6.08 12.75
CA GLN A 3 4.89 -7.38 12.85
C GLN A 3 5.30 -7.85 11.45
N PRO A 4 6.51 -8.42 11.27
CA PRO A 4 6.93 -8.92 9.96
C PRO A 4 6.07 -10.14 9.58
N PHE A 5 5.27 -10.00 8.53
CA PHE A 5 4.58 -11.13 7.92
C PHE A 5 5.62 -12.03 7.27
N HIS A 6 5.69 -13.28 7.73
CA HIS A 6 6.51 -14.32 7.13
C HIS A 6 5.58 -15.33 6.46
N PRO A 7 5.48 -15.33 5.12
CA PRO A 7 4.73 -16.36 4.44
C PRO A 7 5.32 -17.73 4.78
N THR A 8 4.43 -18.71 4.85
CA THR A 8 4.78 -20.07 5.25
C THR A 8 4.63 -20.99 4.04
N ILE A 9 5.66 -21.80 3.76
CA ILE A 9 5.69 -22.69 2.60
C ILE A 9 5.50 -24.12 3.10
N ILE A 10 4.53 -24.84 2.56
CA ILE A 10 4.35 -26.27 2.84
C ILE A 10 5.08 -27.06 1.74
N ARG A 11 6.06 -27.88 2.14
CA ARG A 11 6.79 -28.78 1.23
C ARG A 11 6.85 -30.16 1.85
N ASN A 12 6.40 -31.19 1.12
CA ASN A 12 6.35 -32.57 1.61
C ASN A 12 5.63 -32.74 2.96
N GLY A 13 4.51 -32.02 3.16
CA GLY A 13 3.74 -32.06 4.41
C GLY A 13 4.41 -31.38 5.61
N LYS A 14 5.55 -30.70 5.41
CA LYS A 14 6.25 -29.93 6.45
C LYS A 14 6.17 -28.43 6.17
N THR A 15 6.01 -27.67 7.24
CA THR A 15 5.82 -26.22 7.25
C THR A 15 7.16 -25.51 7.42
N TYR A 16 7.53 -24.65 6.47
CA TYR A 16 8.80 -23.91 6.48
C TYR A 16 8.56 -22.40 6.47
N LYS A 17 9.40 -21.64 7.16
CA LYS A 17 9.43 -20.18 7.02
C LYS A 17 9.94 -19.83 5.62
N ALA A 18 9.16 -19.07 4.85
CA ALA A 18 9.64 -18.55 3.57
C ALA A 18 10.83 -17.62 3.80
N LYS A 19 11.80 -17.67 2.89
CA LYS A 19 12.79 -16.59 2.78
C LYS A 19 12.04 -15.34 2.31
N THR A 20 12.09 -14.29 3.11
CA THR A 20 11.54 -12.99 2.75
C THR A 20 12.65 -12.03 2.37
N TRP A 21 12.32 -11.09 1.49
CA TRP A 21 13.17 -9.95 1.20
C TRP A 21 12.77 -8.77 2.09
N SER A 22 13.72 -7.89 2.34
CA SER A 22 13.52 -6.64 3.05
C SER A 22 14.14 -5.50 2.24
N ILE A 23 13.58 -4.31 2.42
CA ILE A 23 14.08 -3.09 1.80
C ILE A 23 14.42 -2.08 2.89
N ARG A 24 15.41 -1.24 2.60
CA ARG A 24 15.78 -0.11 3.45
C ARG A 24 15.90 1.14 2.58
N TYR A 25 15.31 2.22 3.05
CA TYR A 25 15.36 3.51 2.36
C TYR A 25 15.34 4.65 3.38
N PRO A 26 15.98 5.79 3.10
CA PRO A 26 15.82 6.99 3.92
C PRO A 26 14.47 7.64 3.62
N ASP A 27 13.79 8.16 4.64
CA ASP A 27 12.61 9.02 4.45
C ASP A 27 13.02 10.46 4.06
N ALA A 28 12.02 11.35 3.90
CA ALA A 28 12.26 12.73 3.53
C ALA A 28 13.14 13.49 4.55
N LYS A 29 13.07 13.11 5.83
CA LYS A 29 13.87 13.66 6.94
C LYS A 29 15.25 12.99 7.06
N GLY A 30 15.55 12.00 6.22
CA GLY A 30 16.82 11.26 6.22
C GLY A 30 16.87 10.12 7.25
N ILE A 31 15.77 9.81 7.93
CA ILE A 31 15.68 8.70 8.88
C ILE A 31 15.53 7.40 8.09
N ARG A 32 16.29 6.36 8.49
CA ARG A 32 16.23 5.06 7.81
C ARG A 32 14.95 4.32 8.16
N GLN A 33 14.15 4.04 7.15
CA GLN A 33 12.98 3.17 7.22
C GLN A 33 13.35 1.76 6.74
N GLN A 34 12.68 0.75 7.31
CA GLN A 34 12.83 -0.65 6.92
C GLN A 34 11.45 -1.29 6.77
N GLU A 35 11.23 -1.90 5.60
CA GLU A 35 10.05 -2.73 5.34
C GLU A 35 10.49 -4.17 5.10
N ASN A 36 9.76 -5.12 5.68
CA ASN A 36 10.05 -6.55 5.63
C ASN A 36 8.85 -7.29 5.07
N GLY A 37 9.08 -8.49 4.52
CA GLY A 37 8.00 -9.44 4.20
C GLY A 37 7.71 -9.60 2.71
N PHE A 38 8.58 -9.13 1.82
CA PHE A 38 8.39 -9.33 0.38
C PHE A 38 8.68 -10.78 0.01
N THR A 39 7.81 -11.35 -0.81
CA THR A 39 7.86 -12.76 -1.19
C THR A 39 8.90 -12.98 -2.27
N THR A 40 9.06 -11.99 -3.15
CA THR A 40 10.03 -12.04 -4.26
C THR A 40 10.98 -10.85 -4.25
N ARG A 41 12.13 -11.02 -4.92
CA ARG A 41 13.10 -9.94 -5.11
C ARG A 41 12.52 -8.80 -5.96
N ASP A 42 11.74 -9.13 -6.97
CA ASP A 42 11.17 -8.15 -7.90
C ASP A 42 10.12 -7.28 -7.24
N GLU A 43 9.26 -7.90 -6.41
CA GLU A 43 8.31 -7.17 -5.56
C GLU A 43 9.02 -6.20 -4.61
N ALA A 44 10.09 -6.66 -3.95
CA ALA A 44 10.92 -5.80 -3.11
C ALA A 44 11.57 -4.65 -3.92
N ALA A 45 12.04 -4.91 -5.13
CA ALA A 45 12.65 -3.90 -6.00
C ALA A 45 11.64 -2.85 -6.47
N ILE A 46 10.42 -3.27 -6.83
CA ILE A 46 9.31 -2.38 -7.20
C ILE A 46 8.96 -1.50 -6.00
N ARG A 47 8.74 -2.09 -4.82
CA ARG A 47 8.38 -1.33 -3.62
C ARG A 47 9.48 -0.35 -3.21
N LEU A 48 10.75 -0.74 -3.31
CA LEU A 48 11.88 0.17 -3.05
C LEU A 48 11.92 1.34 -4.03
N ARG A 49 11.61 1.10 -5.31
CA ARG A 49 11.53 2.17 -6.32
C ARG A 49 10.39 3.14 -5.98
N ASP A 50 9.22 2.63 -5.63
CA ASP A 50 8.07 3.44 -5.25
C ASP A 50 8.36 4.25 -3.98
N ALA A 51 8.94 3.65 -2.95
CA ALA A 51 9.32 4.33 -1.72
C ALA A 51 10.33 5.47 -1.97
N LYS A 52 11.32 5.26 -2.84
CA LYS A 52 12.25 6.32 -3.24
C LYS A 52 11.55 7.46 -3.98
N ARG A 53 10.58 7.13 -4.84
CA ARG A 53 9.79 8.14 -5.55
C ARG A 53 8.96 8.96 -4.56
N GLU A 54 8.25 8.32 -3.64
CA GLU A 54 7.46 8.97 -2.57
C GLU A 54 8.33 9.92 -1.74
N VAL A 55 9.53 9.47 -1.34
CA VAL A 55 10.47 10.31 -0.57
C VAL A 55 10.97 11.52 -1.37
N ASN A 56 11.25 11.35 -2.66
CA ASN A 56 11.67 12.45 -3.51
C ASN A 56 10.54 13.47 -3.73
N GLU A 57 9.31 12.99 -3.90
CA GLU A 57 8.10 13.83 -4.01
C GLU A 57 7.87 14.61 -2.71
N GLU A 58 7.96 13.95 -1.55
CA GLU A 58 7.84 14.58 -0.23
C GLU A 58 8.92 15.65 -0.02
N ARG A 59 10.18 15.36 -0.39
CA ARG A 59 11.28 16.35 -0.34
C ARG A 59 11.07 17.53 -1.27
N ALA A 60 10.46 17.31 -2.42
CA ALA A 60 10.13 18.36 -3.38
C ALA A 60 8.86 19.14 -2.98
N GLY A 61 8.19 18.77 -1.88
CA GLY A 61 6.91 19.36 -1.47
C GLY A 61 5.76 19.01 -2.43
N ILE A 62 5.95 18.03 -3.31
CA ILE A 62 4.95 17.59 -4.28
C ILE A 62 3.99 16.64 -3.55
N ARG A 63 2.81 17.15 -3.18
CA ARG A 63 1.72 16.30 -2.71
C ARG A 63 1.07 15.62 -3.90
N THR A 64 1.38 14.34 -4.12
CA THR A 64 0.71 13.58 -5.17
C THR A 64 -0.79 13.44 -4.86
N PRO A 65 -1.65 13.34 -5.90
CA PRO A 65 -3.11 13.21 -5.71
C PRO A 65 -3.48 12.06 -4.76
N ARG A 66 -2.69 10.98 -4.74
CA ARG A 66 -2.85 9.86 -3.82
C ARG A 66 -2.67 10.26 -2.36
N ILE A 67 -1.67 11.08 -2.04
CA ILE A 67 -1.43 11.57 -0.67
C ILE A 67 -2.59 12.46 -0.25
N ILE A 68 -3.02 13.36 -1.14
CA ILE A 68 -4.16 14.26 -0.89
C ILE A 68 -5.44 13.45 -0.65
N GLN A 69 -5.69 12.41 -1.44
CA GLN A 69 -6.83 11.52 -1.24
C GLN A 69 -6.72 10.75 0.08
N ASN A 70 -5.58 10.16 0.42
CA ASN A 70 -5.43 9.41 1.67
C ASN A 70 -5.52 10.28 2.94
N GLU A 71 -5.25 11.59 2.83
CA GLU A 71 -5.43 12.56 3.91
C GLU A 71 -6.89 13.01 4.08
N LYS A 72 -7.79 12.70 3.13
CA LYS A 72 -9.20 13.07 3.25
C LYS A 72 -9.88 12.28 4.38
N PRO A 73 -10.81 12.91 5.12
CA PRO A 73 -11.63 12.19 6.08
C PRO A 73 -12.52 11.16 5.38
N LEU A 74 -12.86 10.08 6.09
CA LEU A 74 -13.72 9.01 5.56
C LEU A 74 -15.06 9.54 5.02
N SER A 75 -15.63 10.58 5.63
CA SER A 75 -16.84 11.24 5.15
C SER A 75 -16.71 11.77 3.73
N GLU A 76 -15.58 12.43 3.41
CA GLU A 76 -15.34 12.95 2.05
C GLU A 76 -15.15 11.82 1.03
N HIS A 77 -14.56 10.70 1.44
CA HIS A 77 -14.47 9.52 0.58
C HIS A 77 -15.84 8.91 0.28
N LEU A 78 -16.74 8.87 1.27
CA LEU A 78 -18.10 8.38 1.08
C LEU A 78 -18.91 9.32 0.17
N ASP A 79 -18.74 10.62 0.33
CA ASP A 79 -19.37 11.62 -0.54
C ASP A 79 -18.87 11.52 -1.99
N ASP A 80 -17.55 11.40 -2.21
CA ASP A 80 -16.96 11.21 -3.53
C ASP A 80 -17.43 9.89 -4.17
N PHE A 81 -17.57 8.83 -3.37
CA PHE A 81 -18.09 7.54 -3.84
C PHE A 81 -19.57 7.63 -4.22
N GLN A 82 -20.40 8.28 -3.40
CA GLN A 82 -21.81 8.48 -3.68
C GLN A 82 -22.01 9.27 -4.99
N LYS A 83 -21.28 10.37 -5.19
CA LYS A 83 -21.29 11.12 -6.46
C LYS A 83 -20.92 10.25 -7.65
N SER A 84 -19.91 9.39 -7.48
CA SER A 84 -19.49 8.47 -8.56
C SER A 84 -20.56 7.41 -8.91
N LEU A 85 -21.43 7.05 -7.97
CA LEU A 85 -22.56 6.15 -8.22
C LEU A 85 -23.69 6.88 -8.95
N GLU A 86 -23.99 8.10 -8.53
CA GLU A 86 -24.99 8.97 -9.15
C GLU A 86 -24.62 9.29 -10.61
N ASP A 87 -23.37 9.66 -10.88
CA ASP A 87 -22.86 9.94 -12.24
C ASP A 87 -22.90 8.72 -13.18
N ARG A 88 -22.90 7.51 -12.62
CA ARG A 88 -22.95 6.25 -13.38
C ARG A 88 -24.37 5.71 -13.54
N GLU A 89 -25.38 6.40 -13.00
CA GLU A 89 -26.76 5.93 -12.88
C GLU A 89 -26.87 4.56 -12.16
N ILE A 90 -25.86 4.22 -11.34
CA ILE A 90 -25.82 2.96 -10.62
C ILE A 90 -26.57 3.17 -9.32
N SER A 91 -27.74 2.52 -9.20
CA SER A 91 -28.51 2.56 -7.97
C SER A 91 -27.76 1.82 -6.85
N PRO A 92 -27.93 2.22 -5.57
CA PRO A 92 -27.31 1.52 -4.43
C PRO A 92 -27.54 0.00 -4.40
N ALA A 93 -28.64 -0.48 -5.00
CA ALA A 93 -28.99 -1.90 -5.10
C ALA A 93 -28.05 -2.72 -6.02
N GLN A 94 -27.26 -2.07 -6.88
CA GLN A 94 -26.33 -2.73 -7.79
C GLN A 94 -24.90 -2.85 -7.22
N VAL A 95 -24.63 -2.25 -6.07
CA VAL A 95 -23.34 -2.37 -5.38
C VAL A 95 -23.37 -3.62 -4.51
N MET A 96 -22.78 -4.72 -5.00
CA MET A 96 -22.53 -5.90 -4.18
C MET A 96 -21.39 -5.60 -3.19
N LEU A 97 -21.75 -5.35 -1.93
CA LEU A 97 -20.80 -5.40 -0.83
C LEU A 97 -20.36 -6.86 -0.66
N VAL A 98 -19.16 -7.19 -1.16
CA VAL A 98 -18.53 -8.47 -0.85
C VAL A 98 -18.02 -8.38 0.58
N THR A 99 -18.83 -8.88 1.51
CA THR A 99 -18.47 -9.14 2.92
C THR A 99 -17.48 -10.29 3.02
#